data_AF-A0A1B8BZD3-F1
#
_entry.id   AF-A0A1B8BZD3-F1
#
_cell.length_a   1.000
_cell.length_b   1.000
_cell.length_c   1.000
_cell.angle_alpha   90.00
_cell.angle_beta   90.00
_cell.angle_gamma   90.00
#
_symmetry.space_group_name_H-M   'P 1'
#
loop_
_entity.id
_entity.type
_entity.pdbx_description
1 polymer ?
#
loop_
_entity_poly.entity_id
_entity_poly.type
_entity_poly.pdbx_seq_one_letter_code
_entity_poly.pdbx_strand_id
1 'polypeptide(L)'
;MSTPFPGGFLPPPLPSPSPSTVSSPHTSTTLPHPRPRPLRPGSGREETTRRWVENALLKVSRRYVKKFQPVEMRGDGEGRGYERMGDVCRDLGEVVDVLWRSGTPSLQIPYLFNIALAVSTYLPSFPAAPGATFGLLRKMDHALASLLVGKDVASGETLPGLEEEGSGMSRTDMVRSKVYENTIVRLDEALNRGTAYDVGASSG
;
A
#
# COMPACT_ATOMS: atom_id res chain seq x y z
N MET A 1 41.52 53.61 -42.20
CA MET A 1 40.08 53.47 -42.52
C MET A 1 39.85 52.13 -43.18
N SER A 2 39.41 51.13 -42.41
CA SER A 2 38.73 49.92 -42.91
C SER A 2 38.32 49.05 -41.70
N THR A 3 37.06 49.09 -41.33
CA THR A 3 36.41 48.18 -40.37
C THR A 3 35.56 47.17 -41.13
N PRO A 4 35.71 45.86 -40.91
CA PRO A 4 34.69 44.89 -41.25
C PRO A 4 33.92 44.42 -40.00
N PHE A 5 32.59 44.53 -40.04
CA PHE A 5 31.65 43.63 -39.35
C PHE A 5 31.23 42.53 -40.37
N PRO A 6 30.45 41.49 -40.04
CA PRO A 6 30.39 40.61 -38.86
C PRO A 6 30.48 39.11 -39.25
N GLY A 7 30.99 38.24 -38.38
CA GLY A 7 30.96 36.78 -38.56
C GLY A 7 30.09 36.11 -37.51
N GLY A 8 28.79 35.98 -37.77
CA GLY A 8 27.83 35.29 -36.91
C GLY A 8 27.77 33.79 -37.22
N PHE A 9 28.09 32.96 -36.24
CA PHE A 9 27.69 31.56 -36.17
C PHE A 9 27.51 31.15 -34.71
N LEU A 10 26.35 31.49 -34.14
CA LEU A 10 25.83 30.79 -32.97
C LEU A 10 24.46 30.24 -33.34
N PRO A 11 24.24 28.91 -33.26
CA PRO A 11 22.92 28.34 -33.53
C PRO A 11 21.92 28.86 -32.48
N PRO A 12 20.63 29.05 -32.86
CA PRO A 12 19.60 29.44 -31.90
C PRO A 12 19.47 28.36 -30.82
N PRO A 13 19.25 28.73 -29.54
CA PRO A 13 18.99 27.75 -28.50
C PRO A 13 17.71 26.99 -28.86
N LEU A 14 17.78 25.66 -28.80
CA LEU A 14 16.63 24.78 -28.91
C LEU A 14 15.59 25.19 -27.86
N PRO A 15 14.29 25.20 -28.18
CA PRO A 15 13.26 25.46 -27.19
C PRO A 15 13.36 24.41 -26.10
N SER A 16 13.61 24.86 -24.86
CA SER A 16 13.55 24.03 -23.67
C SER A 16 12.22 23.26 -23.66
N PRO A 17 12.19 21.95 -23.38
CA PRO A 17 10.93 21.24 -23.26
C PRO A 17 10.14 21.93 -22.15
N SER A 18 8.90 22.32 -22.47
CA SER A 18 7.94 22.85 -21.51
C SER A 18 7.97 21.98 -20.24
N PRO A 19 7.96 22.56 -19.04
CA PRO A 19 7.84 21.76 -17.83
C PRO A 19 6.56 20.95 -17.99
N SER A 20 6.71 19.64 -18.16
CA SER A 20 5.59 18.73 -18.09
C SER A 20 4.94 19.00 -16.76
N THR A 21 3.75 19.58 -16.78
CA THR A 21 2.85 19.54 -15.65
C THR A 21 2.76 18.06 -15.30
N VAL A 22 3.47 17.64 -14.26
CA VAL A 22 3.16 16.39 -13.58
C VAL A 22 1.75 16.62 -13.11
N SER A 23 0.80 16.17 -13.91
CA SER A 23 -0.51 15.85 -13.41
C SER A 23 -0.23 14.83 -12.32
N SER A 24 -0.24 15.25 -11.06
CA SER A 24 -0.41 14.32 -9.96
C SER A 24 -1.60 13.47 -10.38
N PRO A 25 -1.44 12.16 -10.67
CA PRO A 25 -2.61 11.33 -10.77
C PRO A 25 -3.25 11.49 -9.41
N HIS A 26 -4.42 12.13 -9.34
CA HIS A 26 -5.25 12.05 -8.16
C HIS A 26 -5.32 10.57 -7.86
N THR A 27 -4.70 10.16 -6.76
CA THR A 27 -4.69 8.78 -6.31
C THR A 27 -6.13 8.49 -5.93
N SER A 28 -6.95 8.14 -6.91
CA SER A 28 -8.30 7.63 -6.68
C SER A 28 -8.13 6.23 -6.09
N THR A 29 -7.74 6.23 -4.83
CA THR A 29 -7.79 5.09 -3.93
C THR A 29 -9.24 4.64 -3.85
N THR A 30 -9.47 3.33 -3.95
CA THR A 30 -10.79 2.72 -3.76
C THR A 30 -11.12 2.55 -2.27
N LEU A 31 -10.41 3.24 -1.38
CA LEU A 31 -10.75 3.25 0.03
C LEU A 31 -12.15 3.83 0.24
N PRO A 32 -12.95 3.24 1.13
CA PRO A 32 -14.25 3.79 1.47
C PRO A 32 -14.08 5.15 2.11
N HIS A 33 -15.10 6.01 2.01
CA HIS A 33 -15.10 7.27 2.76
C HIS A 33 -15.02 6.95 4.28
N PRO A 34 -14.09 7.59 5.02
CA PRO A 34 -13.93 7.34 6.45
C PRO A 34 -15.19 7.75 7.22
N ARG A 35 -15.43 7.15 8.39
CA ARG A 35 -16.59 7.53 9.22
C ARG A 35 -16.40 8.94 9.75
N PRO A 36 -17.47 9.76 9.85
CA PRO A 36 -17.35 11.13 10.35
C PRO A 36 -17.03 11.23 11.84
N ARG A 37 -17.21 10.13 12.61
CA ARG A 37 -16.83 10.07 14.02
C ARG A 37 -15.96 8.82 14.26
N PRO A 38 -14.80 8.98 14.93
CA PRO A 38 -13.93 7.85 15.22
C PRO A 38 -14.64 6.90 16.20
N LEU A 39 -14.29 5.61 16.18
CA LEU A 39 -14.71 4.74 17.28
C LEU A 39 -14.04 5.23 18.56
N ARG A 40 -14.85 5.38 19.62
CA ARG A 40 -14.34 5.82 20.92
C ARG A 40 -13.43 4.73 21.50
N PRO A 41 -12.22 5.10 21.99
CA PRO A 41 -11.33 4.22 22.73
C PRO A 41 -12.07 3.46 23.84
N GLY A 42 -11.91 2.14 23.88
CA GLY A 42 -12.56 1.23 24.84
C GLY A 42 -14.05 0.96 24.59
N SER A 43 -14.63 1.46 23.49
CA SER A 43 -16.06 1.21 23.20
C SER A 43 -16.31 -0.20 22.69
N GLY A 44 -17.52 -0.74 22.94
CA GLY A 44 -17.90 -2.06 22.43
C GLY A 44 -17.82 -2.18 20.90
N ARG A 45 -18.03 -1.08 20.16
CA ARG A 45 -17.89 -1.06 18.69
C ARG A 45 -16.43 -1.15 18.25
N GLU A 46 -15.54 -0.47 18.95
CA GLU A 46 -14.09 -0.60 18.71
C GLU A 46 -13.62 -2.02 19.01
N GLU A 47 -14.02 -2.58 20.16
CA GLU A 47 -13.66 -3.95 20.54
C GLU A 47 -14.18 -4.99 19.54
N THR A 48 -15.41 -4.82 19.05
CA THR A 48 -15.97 -5.68 18.00
C THR A 48 -15.16 -5.57 16.70
N THR A 49 -14.75 -4.36 16.34
CA THR A 49 -13.93 -4.11 15.14
C THR A 49 -12.54 -4.73 15.29
N ARG A 50 -11.89 -4.55 16.45
CA ARG A 50 -10.61 -5.16 16.79
C ARG A 50 -10.66 -6.68 16.64
N ARG A 51 -11.63 -7.34 17.29
CA ARG A 51 -11.82 -8.79 17.20
C ARG A 51 -12.06 -9.26 15.78
N TRP A 52 -12.85 -8.51 15.00
CA TRP A 52 -13.09 -8.84 13.61
C TRP A 52 -11.80 -8.78 12.79
N VAL A 53 -11.00 -7.72 12.95
CA VAL A 53 -9.70 -7.56 12.27
C VAL A 53 -8.74 -8.68 12.65
N GLU A 54 -8.64 -9.02 13.94
CA GLU A 54 -7.79 -10.11 14.43
C GLU A 54 -8.19 -11.46 13.84
N ASN A 55 -9.50 -11.76 13.81
CA ASN A 55 -10.01 -12.98 13.20
C ASN A 55 -9.74 -13.03 11.69
N ALA A 56 -9.89 -11.89 11.00
CA ALA A 56 -9.60 -11.79 9.57
C ALA A 56 -8.11 -12.02 9.28
N LEU A 57 -7.20 -11.37 10.02
CA LEU A 57 -5.76 -11.56 9.87
C LEU A 57 -5.32 -12.99 10.22
N LEU A 58 -5.92 -13.59 11.25
CA LEU A 58 -5.66 -14.99 11.61
C LEU A 58 -6.12 -15.94 10.50
N LYS A 59 -7.27 -15.68 9.88
CA LYS A 59 -7.76 -16.44 8.72
C LYS A 59 -6.78 -16.34 7.56
N VAL A 60 -6.32 -15.13 7.22
CA VAL A 60 -5.31 -14.91 6.18
C VAL A 60 -4.03 -15.71 6.49
N SER A 61 -3.51 -15.61 7.70
CA SER A 61 -2.31 -16.36 8.12
C SER A 61 -2.49 -17.88 8.00
N ARG A 62 -3.63 -18.43 8.45
CA ARG A 62 -3.95 -19.86 8.32
C ARG A 62 -4.01 -20.29 6.84
N ARG A 63 -4.66 -19.50 5.98
CA ARG A 63 -4.74 -19.80 4.53
C ARG A 63 -3.37 -19.72 3.86
N TYR A 64 -2.50 -18.81 4.30
CA TYR A 64 -1.11 -18.74 3.84
C TYR A 64 -0.33 -20.00 4.23
N VAL A 65 -0.38 -20.40 5.51
CA VAL A 65 0.33 -21.62 5.98
C VAL A 65 -0.16 -22.86 5.23
N LYS A 66 -1.47 -22.98 4.99
CA LYS A 66 -2.05 -24.09 4.22
C LYS A 66 -1.50 -24.20 2.80
N LYS A 67 -1.00 -23.12 2.19
CA LYS A 67 -0.32 -23.19 0.88
C LYS A 67 0.86 -24.17 0.90
N PHE A 68 1.54 -24.37 2.02
CA PHE A 68 2.69 -25.27 2.11
C PHE A 68 2.30 -26.69 2.49
N GLN A 69 1.02 -26.95 2.77
CA GLN A 69 0.54 -28.30 3.05
C GLN A 69 0.32 -29.10 1.74
N PRO A 70 0.42 -30.44 1.80
CA PRO A 70 0.06 -31.33 0.70
C PRO A 70 -1.35 -31.02 0.19
N VAL A 71 -1.58 -31.16 -1.12
CA VAL A 71 -2.84 -30.82 -1.78
C VAL A 71 -4.04 -31.47 -1.08
N GLU A 72 -3.89 -32.72 -0.63
CA GLU A 72 -4.89 -33.50 0.10
C GLU A 72 -5.31 -32.87 1.44
N MET A 73 -4.40 -32.13 2.10
CA MET A 73 -4.66 -31.45 3.38
C MET A 73 -5.04 -29.97 3.23
N ARG A 74 -4.96 -29.40 2.02
CA ARG A 74 -5.29 -27.97 1.81
C ARG A 74 -6.76 -27.65 2.07
N GLY A 75 -7.64 -28.66 1.98
CA GLY A 75 -9.08 -28.55 2.20
C GLY A 75 -9.80 -27.71 1.13
N ASP A 76 -11.12 -27.76 1.16
CA ASP A 76 -11.98 -27.09 0.17
C ASP A 76 -12.66 -25.82 0.71
N GLY A 77 -13.15 -25.00 -0.22
CA GLY A 77 -13.95 -23.80 0.07
C GLY A 77 -13.23 -22.74 0.91
N GLU A 78 -13.91 -22.23 1.93
CA GLU A 78 -13.46 -21.17 2.85
C GLU A 78 -12.14 -21.50 3.56
N GLY A 79 -11.85 -22.80 3.69
CA GLY A 79 -10.65 -23.31 4.33
C GLY A 79 -9.45 -23.51 3.40
N ARG A 80 -9.60 -23.31 2.08
CA ARG A 80 -8.55 -23.58 1.10
C ARG A 80 -7.38 -22.61 1.25
N GLY A 81 -6.17 -23.17 1.20
CA GLY A 81 -4.93 -22.38 1.20
C GLY A 81 -4.83 -21.45 -0.02
N TYR A 82 -4.00 -20.40 0.08
CA TYR A 82 -3.85 -19.45 -1.03
C TYR A 82 -3.08 -20.04 -2.21
N GLU A 83 -3.59 -19.83 -3.42
CA GLU A 83 -2.92 -20.23 -4.66
C GLU A 83 -2.24 -19.06 -5.34
N ARG A 84 -2.89 -17.89 -5.32
CA ARG A 84 -2.44 -16.67 -5.99
C ARG A 84 -2.26 -15.53 -4.98
N MET A 85 -1.27 -14.68 -5.22
CA MET A 85 -1.07 -13.48 -4.40
C MET A 85 -2.28 -12.53 -4.48
N GLY A 86 -3.00 -12.52 -5.61
CA GLY A 86 -4.21 -11.72 -5.76
C GLY A 86 -5.29 -12.03 -4.72
N ASP A 87 -5.44 -13.29 -4.32
CA ASP A 87 -6.40 -13.70 -3.28
C ASP A 87 -5.97 -13.19 -1.89
N VAL A 88 -4.67 -13.19 -1.61
CA VAL A 88 -4.09 -12.60 -0.38
C VAL A 88 -4.34 -11.09 -0.36
N CYS A 89 -4.05 -10.41 -1.48
CA CYS A 89 -4.23 -8.96 -1.60
C CYS A 89 -5.70 -8.54 -1.46
N ARG A 90 -6.65 -9.35 -1.97
CA ARG A 90 -8.08 -9.12 -1.79
C ARG A 90 -8.47 -9.20 -0.32
N ASP A 91 -8.15 -10.32 0.35
CA ASP A 91 -8.54 -10.54 1.74
C ASP A 91 -7.91 -9.50 2.68
N LEU A 92 -6.62 -9.15 2.48
CA LEU A 92 -5.97 -8.06 3.22
C LEU A 92 -6.57 -6.69 2.89
N GLY A 93 -6.95 -6.46 1.63
CA GLY A 93 -7.59 -5.22 1.20
C GLY A 93 -8.92 -4.96 1.90
N GLU A 94 -9.73 -6.01 2.15
CA GLU A 94 -10.96 -5.90 2.94
C GLU A 94 -10.66 -5.48 4.39
N VAL A 95 -9.59 -6.00 4.98
CA VAL A 95 -9.15 -5.59 6.31
C VAL A 95 -8.75 -4.11 6.32
N VAL A 96 -7.98 -3.66 5.31
CA VAL A 96 -7.62 -2.25 5.17
C VAL A 96 -8.87 -1.36 5.05
N ASP A 97 -9.87 -1.77 4.27
CA ASP A 97 -11.11 -0.99 4.10
C ASP A 97 -11.88 -0.84 5.42
N VAL A 98 -11.96 -1.92 6.22
CA VAL A 98 -12.62 -1.87 7.55
C VAL A 98 -11.82 -1.03 8.53
N LEU A 99 -10.50 -1.19 8.56
CA LEU A 99 -9.60 -0.38 9.39
C LEU A 99 -9.78 1.09 9.05
N TRP A 100 -9.69 1.46 7.78
CA TRP A 100 -9.84 2.83 7.33
C TRP A 100 -11.21 3.42 7.72
N ARG A 101 -12.28 2.65 7.52
CA ARG A 101 -13.63 3.07 7.90
C ARG A 101 -13.83 3.25 9.42
N SER A 102 -12.98 2.65 10.27
CA SER A 102 -13.07 2.82 11.73
C SER A 102 -12.77 4.25 12.18
N GLY A 103 -11.93 4.98 11.45
CA GLY A 103 -11.47 6.31 11.83
C GLY A 103 -10.70 6.36 13.16
N THR A 104 -10.17 5.24 13.65
CA THR A 104 -9.49 5.18 14.96
C THR A 104 -7.99 4.93 14.76
N PRO A 105 -7.12 5.96 14.86
CA PRO A 105 -5.69 5.84 14.55
C PRO A 105 -4.96 4.78 15.38
N SER A 106 -5.27 4.70 16.67
CA SER A 106 -4.68 3.70 17.59
C SER A 106 -4.96 2.26 17.20
N LEU A 107 -6.03 2.02 16.44
CA LEU A 107 -6.37 0.73 15.85
C LEU A 107 -5.75 0.62 14.45
N GLN A 108 -5.91 1.64 13.61
CA GLN A 108 -5.46 1.64 12.22
C GLN A 108 -3.95 1.44 12.08
N ILE A 109 -3.14 2.26 12.75
CA ILE A 109 -1.68 2.29 12.59
C ILE A 109 -1.04 0.91 12.85
N PRO A 110 -1.24 0.25 14.01
CA PRO A 110 -0.57 -1.03 14.27
C PRO A 110 -1.00 -2.14 13.30
N TYR A 111 -2.29 -2.20 12.93
CA TYR A 111 -2.75 -3.24 12.01
C TYR A 111 -2.32 -2.98 10.57
N LEU A 112 -2.24 -1.73 10.12
CA LEU A 112 -1.67 -1.38 8.81
C LEU A 112 -0.20 -1.85 8.71
N PHE A 113 0.60 -1.68 9.77
CA PHE A 113 1.95 -2.21 9.80
C PHE A 113 2.02 -3.74 9.80
N ASN A 114 1.13 -4.41 10.54
CA ASN A 114 1.03 -5.88 10.49
C ASN A 114 0.69 -6.37 9.06
N ILE A 115 -0.19 -5.67 8.35
CA ILE A 115 -0.53 -5.98 6.96
C ILE A 115 0.69 -5.78 6.05
N ALA A 116 1.46 -4.70 6.21
CA ALA A 116 2.66 -4.45 5.42
C ALA A 116 3.70 -5.57 5.62
N LEU A 117 3.91 -5.97 6.88
CA LEU A 117 4.78 -7.09 7.22
C LEU A 117 4.30 -8.40 6.58
N ALA A 118 3.00 -8.69 6.65
CA ALA A 118 2.40 -9.87 6.04
C ALA A 118 2.62 -9.88 4.51
N VAL A 119 2.36 -8.76 3.82
CA VAL A 119 2.62 -8.63 2.38
C VAL A 119 4.09 -8.90 2.07
N SER A 120 5.02 -8.27 2.79
CA SER A 120 6.46 -8.46 2.58
C SER A 120 6.93 -9.91 2.79
N THR A 121 6.26 -10.64 3.70
CA THR A 121 6.58 -12.03 4.04
C THR A 121 5.99 -13.01 3.03
N TYR A 122 4.77 -12.74 2.57
CA TYR A 122 4.01 -13.67 1.73
C TYR A 122 4.40 -13.56 0.27
N LEU A 123 4.70 -12.34 -0.20
CA LEU A 123 4.94 -12.03 -1.61
C LEU A 123 5.97 -12.94 -2.29
N PRO A 124 7.13 -13.27 -1.69
CA PRO A 124 8.12 -14.17 -2.33
C PRO A 124 7.61 -15.61 -2.56
N SER A 125 6.53 -16.01 -1.89
CA SER A 125 5.98 -17.36 -1.97
C SER A 125 4.98 -17.55 -3.12
N PHE A 126 4.67 -16.50 -3.87
CA PHE A 126 3.70 -16.53 -4.97
C PHE A 126 4.32 -16.04 -6.27
N PRO A 127 3.77 -16.47 -7.43
CA PRO A 127 4.04 -15.81 -8.69
C PRO A 127 3.70 -14.32 -8.62
N ALA A 128 4.41 -13.51 -9.41
CA ALA A 128 4.20 -12.07 -9.45
C ALA A 128 2.73 -11.73 -9.80
N ALA A 129 2.13 -10.86 -8.98
CA ALA A 129 0.79 -10.33 -9.21
C ALA A 129 0.77 -8.80 -9.07
N PRO A 130 1.51 -8.07 -9.93
CA PRO A 130 1.79 -6.65 -9.76
C PRO A 130 0.52 -5.81 -9.60
N GLY A 131 -0.49 -6.03 -10.45
CA GLY A 131 -1.73 -5.25 -10.40
C GLY A 131 -2.46 -5.36 -9.05
N ALA A 132 -2.61 -6.58 -8.52
CA ALA A 132 -3.27 -6.80 -7.24
C ALA A 132 -2.45 -6.26 -6.07
N THR A 133 -1.14 -6.46 -6.10
CA THR A 133 -0.27 -6.00 -5.03
C THR A 133 -0.14 -4.48 -5.01
N PHE A 134 0.10 -3.82 -6.14
CA PHE A 134 0.09 -2.36 -6.22
C PHE A 134 -1.27 -1.77 -5.85
N GLY A 135 -2.37 -2.45 -6.17
CA GLY A 135 -3.71 -2.04 -5.72
C GLY A 135 -3.83 -1.99 -4.19
N LEU A 136 -3.38 -3.04 -3.49
CA LEU A 136 -3.35 -3.06 -2.03
C LEU A 136 -2.42 -1.98 -1.46
N LEU A 137 -1.20 -1.86 -2.00
CA LEU A 137 -0.23 -0.86 -1.55
C LEU A 137 -0.76 0.56 -1.72
N ARG A 138 -1.43 0.89 -2.83
CA ARG A 138 -2.04 2.21 -3.00
C ARG A 138 -3.06 2.54 -1.91
N LYS A 139 -3.86 1.56 -1.48
CA LYS A 139 -4.76 1.76 -0.33
C LYS A 139 -3.97 2.01 0.95
N MET A 140 -2.93 1.22 1.20
CA MET A 140 -2.11 1.38 2.40
C MET A 140 -1.37 2.71 2.44
N ASP A 141 -0.76 3.10 1.32
CA ASP A 141 -0.06 4.36 1.14
C ASP A 141 -1.00 5.55 1.38
N HIS A 142 -2.19 5.52 0.78
CA HIS A 142 -3.21 6.53 1.03
C HIS A 142 -3.59 6.62 2.51
N ALA A 143 -3.84 5.48 3.16
CA ALA A 143 -4.24 5.45 4.57
C ALA A 143 -3.13 5.97 5.48
N LEU A 144 -1.88 5.56 5.25
CA LEU A 144 -0.70 5.98 6.04
C LEU A 144 -0.38 7.46 5.81
N ALA A 145 -0.40 7.93 4.56
CA ALA A 145 -0.17 9.34 4.24
C ALA A 145 -1.23 10.23 4.90
N SER A 146 -2.50 9.81 4.85
CA SER A 146 -3.59 10.55 5.48
C SER A 146 -3.47 10.57 7.00
N LEU A 147 -3.09 9.45 7.62
CA LEU A 147 -2.82 9.35 9.06
C LEU A 147 -1.63 10.19 9.51
N LEU A 148 -0.60 10.32 8.65
CA LEU A 148 0.58 11.14 8.92
C LEU A 148 0.26 12.64 8.87
N VAL A 149 -0.60 13.05 7.94
CA VAL A 149 -1.03 14.45 7.79
C VAL A 149 -2.15 14.82 8.78
N GLY A 150 -2.90 13.83 9.28
CA GLY A 150 -4.10 14.06 10.08
C GLY A 150 -5.31 14.49 9.25
N LYS A 151 -5.23 14.40 7.92
CA LYS A 151 -6.27 14.75 6.95
C LYS A 151 -6.31 13.71 5.85
N ASP A 152 -7.49 13.42 5.33
CA ASP A 152 -7.62 12.56 4.16
C ASP A 152 -6.98 13.25 2.95
N VAL A 153 -5.94 12.66 2.36
CA VAL A 153 -5.14 13.31 1.30
C VAL A 153 -5.95 13.50 0.02
N ALA A 154 -7.02 12.72 -0.19
CA ALA A 154 -7.87 12.82 -1.37
C ALA A 154 -8.93 13.94 -1.24
N SER A 155 -9.64 14.01 -0.11
CA SER A 155 -10.71 15.00 0.11
C SER A 155 -10.25 16.28 0.79
N GLY A 156 -9.12 16.25 1.50
CA GLY A 156 -8.64 17.34 2.35
C GLY A 156 -9.35 17.45 3.70
N GLU A 157 -10.30 16.56 3.99
CA GLU A 157 -11.07 16.57 5.24
C GLU A 157 -10.20 16.15 6.44
N THR A 158 -10.42 16.77 7.59
CA THR A 158 -9.75 16.37 8.84
C THR A 158 -10.14 14.97 9.24
N LEU A 159 -9.14 14.13 9.53
CA LEU A 159 -9.44 12.77 9.94
C LEU A 159 -10.07 12.76 11.35
N PRO A 160 -11.13 11.96 11.55
CA PRO A 160 -11.78 11.84 12.85
C PRO A 160 -10.79 11.26 13.87
N GLY A 161 -10.78 11.80 15.10
CA GLY A 161 -9.88 11.33 16.17
C GLY A 161 -8.46 11.89 16.11
N LEU A 162 -8.16 12.71 15.11
CA LEU A 162 -6.89 13.43 14.92
C LEU A 162 -7.04 14.95 15.15
N GLU A 163 -8.09 15.35 15.86
CA GLU A 163 -8.48 16.75 16.07
C GLU A 163 -7.55 17.51 17.03
N GLU A 164 -6.79 16.81 17.88
CA GLU A 164 -5.74 17.41 18.73
C GLU A 164 -4.36 17.36 18.06
N GLU A 165 -3.62 18.48 18.17
CA GLU A 165 -2.25 18.62 17.70
C GLU A 165 -1.34 17.58 18.39
N GLY A 166 -0.84 16.61 17.61
CA GLY A 166 -0.04 15.49 18.13
C GLY A 166 -0.75 14.14 18.26
N SER A 167 -2.05 14.05 17.95
CA SER A 167 -2.79 12.76 17.85
C SER A 167 -2.41 11.92 16.61
N GLY A 168 -1.59 12.51 15.73
CA GLY A 168 -1.00 11.91 14.53
C GLY A 168 -0.08 10.73 14.79
N MET A 169 0.48 10.21 13.70
CA MET A 169 1.50 9.17 13.74
C MET A 169 2.68 9.59 14.64
N SER A 170 2.94 8.85 15.72
CA SER A 170 4.03 9.16 16.65
C SER A 170 5.39 9.10 15.94
N ARG A 171 6.43 9.73 16.50
CA ARG A 171 7.81 9.63 15.99
C ARG A 171 8.26 8.17 15.81
N THR A 172 7.78 7.26 16.66
CA THR A 172 8.03 5.82 16.56
C THR A 172 7.30 5.18 15.38
N ASP A 173 6.09 5.63 15.08
CA ASP A 173 5.30 5.16 13.94
C ASP A 173 5.83 5.73 12.62
N MET A 174 6.38 6.94 12.61
CA MET A 174 7.14 7.47 11.48
C MET A 174 8.38 6.62 11.18
N VAL A 175 9.10 6.14 12.21
CA VAL A 175 10.23 5.21 12.01
C VAL A 175 9.74 3.88 11.43
N ARG A 176 8.56 3.40 11.85
CA ARG A 176 7.94 2.20 11.28
C ARG A 176 7.43 2.42 9.85
N SER A 177 7.15 3.65 9.43
CA SER A 177 6.86 3.94 8.00
C SER A 177 8.00 3.49 7.08
N LYS A 178 9.26 3.51 7.55
CA LYS A 178 10.39 2.91 6.81
C LYS A 178 10.27 1.40 6.59
N VAL A 179 9.50 0.69 7.42
CA VAL A 179 9.18 -0.74 7.19
C VAL A 179 8.30 -0.90 5.94
N TYR A 180 7.45 0.09 5.65
CA TYR A 180 6.70 0.13 4.39
C TYR A 180 7.62 0.41 3.19
N GLU A 181 8.58 1.34 3.32
CA GLU A 181 9.62 1.55 2.29
C GLU A 181 10.38 0.25 1.98
N ASN A 182 10.77 -0.52 3.02
CA ASN A 182 11.38 -1.83 2.84
C ASN A 182 10.47 -2.84 2.14
N THR A 183 9.16 -2.72 2.29
CA THR A 183 8.19 -3.57 1.57
C THR A 183 8.22 -3.25 0.07
N ILE A 184 8.31 -1.97 -0.29
CA ILE A 184 8.45 -1.51 -1.69
C ILE A 184 9.77 -1.99 -2.30
N VAL A 185 10.88 -1.89 -1.57
CA VAL A 185 12.19 -2.41 -2.04
C VAL A 185 12.14 -3.92 -2.27
N ARG A 186 11.53 -4.68 -1.35
CA ARG A 186 11.36 -6.14 -1.52
C ARG A 186 10.44 -6.49 -2.69
N LEU A 187 9.47 -5.65 -2.98
CA LEU A 187 8.60 -5.77 -4.15
C LEU A 187 9.39 -5.59 -5.44
N ASP A 188 10.24 -4.58 -5.52
CA ASP A 188 11.14 -4.38 -6.66
C ASP A 188 12.03 -5.61 -6.87
N GLU A 189 12.65 -6.13 -5.79
CA GLU A 189 13.46 -7.34 -5.87
C GLU A 189 12.65 -8.57 -6.31
N ALA A 190 11.42 -8.74 -5.82
CA ALA A 190 10.58 -9.87 -6.16
C ALA A 190 10.01 -9.77 -7.58
N LEU A 191 9.72 -8.57 -8.07
CA LEU A 191 9.31 -8.28 -9.44
C LEU A 191 10.48 -8.47 -10.42
N ASN A 192 11.69 -8.04 -10.05
CA ASN A 192 12.91 -8.26 -10.85
C ASN A 192 13.33 -9.73 -10.89
N ARG A 193 13.14 -10.48 -9.79
CA ARG A 193 13.20 -11.94 -9.83
C ARG A 193 12.11 -12.48 -10.77
N GLY A 194 10.89 -11.95 -10.65
CA GLY A 194 9.70 -12.13 -11.49
C GLY A 194 9.98 -12.28 -12.99
N THR A 195 10.70 -11.29 -13.49
CA THR A 195 11.05 -11.15 -14.89
C THR A 195 12.20 -12.05 -15.30
N ALA A 196 13.11 -12.41 -14.38
CA ALA A 196 14.29 -13.21 -14.69
C ALA A 196 13.94 -14.66 -15.02
N TYR A 197 12.90 -15.23 -14.41
CA TYR A 197 12.44 -16.59 -14.73
C TYR A 197 11.53 -16.66 -15.97
N ASP A 198 10.88 -15.56 -16.36
CA ASP A 198 10.04 -15.53 -17.58
C ASP A 198 10.88 -15.40 -18.87
N VAL A 199 12.06 -14.75 -18.78
CA VAL A 199 13.01 -14.65 -19.91
C VAL A 199 13.76 -15.97 -20.16
N GLY A 200 13.77 -16.89 -19.19
CA GLY A 200 14.41 -18.21 -19.32
C GLY A 200 13.54 -19.31 -19.92
N ALA A 201 12.24 -19.07 -20.13
CA ALA A 201 11.27 -20.11 -20.52
C ALA A 201 10.82 -20.06 -21.99
N SER A 202 11.35 -19.14 -22.81
CA SER A 202 10.97 -19.00 -24.24
C SER A 202 12.09 -19.41 -25.21
N SER A 203 12.94 -20.37 -24.85
CA SER A 203 13.89 -20.97 -25.80
C SER A 203 13.99 -22.47 -25.54
N GLY A 204 13.09 -23.21 -26.19
CA GLY A 204 13.05 -24.67 -26.25
C GLY A 204 12.15 -25.11 -27.38
#